data_AF-D3Q0C7-F1
#
_entry.id   AF-D3Q0C7-F1
#
_cell.length_a   1.000
_cell.length_b   1.000
_cell.length_c   1.000
_cell.angle_alpha   90.00
_cell.angle_beta   90.00
_cell.angle_gamma   90.00
#
_symmetry.space_group_name_H-M   'P 1'
#
loop_
_entity.id
_entity.type
_entity.pdbx_description
1 polymer ?
#
loop_
_entity_poly.entity_id
_entity_poly.type
_entity_poly.pdbx_seq_one_letter_code
_entity_poly.pdbx_strand_id
1 'polypeptide(L)'
;MADDIEVVLTNLNRIARNELPPIITNTSTASQEIKSGLEGIEPAFDGDVFGPTLEAFQSTVTSVCAELDKANERVKDTVHAVIEVLGAYRAVDGANARSITATTSPVGE
;
A
#
# COMPACT_ATOMS: atom_id res chain seq x y z
N MET A 1 -25.77 -10.63 10.53
CA MET A 1 -24.54 -10.89 11.30
C MET A 1 -23.47 -11.57 10.44
N ALA A 2 -23.68 -12.79 9.92
CA ALA A 2 -22.71 -13.42 9.01
C ALA A 2 -22.62 -12.67 7.65
N ASP A 3 -23.76 -12.33 7.05
CA ASP A 3 -23.82 -11.58 5.77
C ASP A 3 -23.13 -10.20 5.85
N ASP A 4 -23.25 -9.52 6.99
CA ASP A 4 -22.62 -8.20 7.20
C ASP A 4 -21.08 -8.30 7.23
N ILE A 5 -20.54 -9.40 7.77
CA ILE A 5 -19.10 -9.65 7.82
C ILE A 5 -18.57 -9.96 6.41
N GLU A 6 -19.27 -10.77 5.62
CA GLU A 6 -18.87 -11.07 4.24
C GLU A 6 -18.83 -9.81 3.36
N VAL A 7 -19.79 -8.90 3.51
CA VAL A 7 -19.80 -7.61 2.82
C VAL A 7 -18.58 -6.77 3.20
N VAL A 8 -18.24 -6.69 4.48
CA VAL A 8 -17.06 -5.96 4.96
C VAL A 8 -15.77 -6.55 4.38
N LEU A 9 -15.61 -7.88 4.42
CA LEU A 9 -14.43 -8.56 3.88
C LEU A 9 -14.31 -8.39 2.36
N THR A 10 -15.43 -8.43 1.64
CA THR A 10 -15.47 -8.16 0.20
C THR A 10 -15.00 -6.75 -0.12
N ASN A 11 -15.48 -5.76 0.64
CA ASN A 11 -15.07 -4.37 0.49
C ASN A 11 -13.59 -4.17 0.80
N LEU A 12 -13.09 -4.76 1.89
CA LEU A 12 -11.68 -4.70 2.25
C LEU A 12 -10.79 -5.31 1.15
N ASN A 13 -11.18 -6.46 0.60
CA ASN A 13 -10.46 -7.09 -0.49
C ASN A 13 -10.48 -6.24 -1.77
N ARG A 14 -11.61 -5.58 -2.08
CA ARG A 14 -11.71 -4.63 -3.20
C ARG A 14 -10.74 -3.47 -3.02
N ILE A 15 -10.72 -2.86 -1.83
CA ILE A 15 -9.86 -1.71 -1.51
C ILE A 15 -8.38 -2.10 -1.66
N ALA A 16 -7.97 -3.19 -1.02
CA ALA A 16 -6.58 -3.63 -1.01
C ALA A 16 -6.06 -4.04 -2.40
N ARG A 17 -6.91 -4.65 -3.24
CA ARG A 17 -6.49 -5.15 -4.56
C ARG A 17 -6.67 -4.17 -5.71
N ASN A 18 -7.64 -3.26 -5.63
CA ASN A 18 -8.05 -2.46 -6.78
C ASN A 18 -7.91 -0.95 -6.55
N GLU A 19 -8.04 -0.46 -5.31
CA GLU A 19 -8.05 0.99 -5.04
C GLU A 19 -6.72 1.52 -4.53
N LEU A 20 -6.06 0.79 -3.62
CA LEU A 20 -4.78 1.20 -3.05
C LEU A 20 -3.57 1.00 -3.98
N PRO A 21 -3.47 -0.08 -4.81
CA PRO A 21 -2.32 -0.28 -5.68
C PRO A 21 -2.12 0.84 -6.73
N PRO A 22 -3.16 1.38 -7.40
CA PRO A 22 -2.98 2.54 -8.27
C PRO A 22 -2.45 3.78 -7.56
N ILE A 23 -2.83 3.99 -6.29
CA ILE A 23 -2.32 5.11 -5.48
C ILE A 23 -0.81 4.95 -5.26
N ILE A 24 -0.36 3.75 -4.87
CA ILE A 24 1.06 3.45 -4.69
C ILE A 24 1.84 3.73 -5.98
N THR A 25 1.34 3.22 -7.11
CA THR A 25 1.97 3.42 -8.42
C THR A 25 2.06 4.90 -8.77
N ASN A 26 0.95 5.64 -8.69
CA ASN A 26 0.91 7.05 -9.07
C ASN A 26 1.82 7.92 -8.20
N THR A 27 1.84 7.68 -6.88
CA THR A 27 2.72 8.42 -5.96
C THR A 27 4.19 8.08 -6.20
N SER A 28 4.51 6.82 -6.52
CA SER A 28 5.87 6.42 -6.91
C SER A 28 6.30 7.10 -8.22
N THR A 29 5.43 7.14 -9.23
CA THR A 29 5.70 7.83 -10.50
C THR A 29 5.93 9.32 -10.27
N ALA A 30 5.09 9.98 -9.47
CA ALA A 30 5.26 11.40 -9.16
C ALA A 30 6.61 11.69 -8.48
N SER A 31 7.04 10.83 -7.54
CA SER A 31 8.38 10.98 -6.93
C SER A 31 9.51 10.84 -7.97
N GLN A 32 9.39 9.90 -8.90
CA GLN A 32 10.39 9.70 -9.97
C GLN A 32 10.43 10.87 -10.95
N GLU A 33 9.28 11.42 -11.33
CA GLU A 33 9.18 12.58 -12.21
C GLU A 33 9.80 13.82 -11.57
N ILE A 34 9.56 14.04 -10.27
CA ILE A 34 10.17 15.12 -9.51
C ILE A 34 11.71 14.97 -9.46
N LYS A 35 12.22 13.76 -9.19
CA LYS A 35 13.67 13.47 -9.19
C LYS A 35 14.29 13.71 -10.57
N SER A 36 13.66 13.19 -11.63
CA SER A 36 14.12 13.37 -13.01
C SER A 36 14.10 14.84 -13.44
N GLY A 37 13.08 15.59 -13.01
CA GLY A 37 12.95 17.02 -13.27
C GLY A 37 14.07 17.84 -12.62
N LEU A 38 14.51 17.44 -11.42
CA LEU A 38 15.66 18.05 -10.75
C LEU A 38 16.95 17.84 -11.55
N GLU A 39 17.26 16.60 -11.93
CA GLU A 39 18.45 16.26 -12.73
C GLU A 39 18.49 17.04 -14.07
N GLY A 40 17.32 17.28 -14.67
CA GLY A 40 17.20 18.05 -15.91
C GLY A 40 17.51 19.55 -15.78
N ILE A 41 17.37 20.13 -14.57
CA ILE A 41 17.63 21.55 -14.36
C ILE A 41 18.99 21.83 -13.70
N GLU A 42 19.66 20.84 -13.11
CA GLU A 42 21.01 21.00 -12.52
C GLU A 42 22.02 21.73 -13.43
N PRO A 43 22.08 21.46 -14.75
CA PRO A 43 23.00 22.17 -15.66
C PRO A 43 22.71 23.67 -15.79
N ALA A 44 21.48 24.12 -15.49
CA ALA A 44 21.13 25.55 -15.52
C ALA A 44 21.70 26.33 -14.31
N PHE A 45 22.14 25.61 -13.28
CA PHE A 45 22.78 26.17 -12.08
C PHE A 45 24.31 25.99 -12.10
N ASP A 46 24.89 25.51 -13.21
CA ASP A 46 26.33 25.30 -13.37
C ASP A 46 27.07 26.65 -13.52
N GLY A 47 27.49 27.21 -12.38
CA GLY A 47 28.25 28.45 -12.24
C GLY A 47 28.31 28.94 -10.78
N ASP A 48 29.44 29.51 -10.37
CA ASP A 48 29.78 29.83 -8.96
C ASP A 48 28.74 30.67 -8.18
N VAL A 49 27.83 31.36 -8.87
CA VAL A 49 26.81 32.24 -8.25
C VAL A 49 25.57 31.48 -7.76
N PHE A 50 25.28 30.30 -8.34
CA PHE A 50 24.01 29.61 -8.15
C PHE A 50 24.08 28.42 -7.19
N GLY A 51 25.26 28.02 -6.74
CA GLY A 51 25.49 26.86 -5.87
C GLY A 51 24.56 26.80 -4.64
N PRO A 52 24.47 27.84 -3.79
CA PRO A 52 23.61 27.81 -2.60
C PRO A 52 22.11 27.68 -2.94
N THR A 53 21.68 28.24 -4.07
CA THR A 53 20.30 28.15 -4.55
C THR A 53 20.00 26.73 -5.04
N LEU A 54 20.95 26.12 -5.75
CA LEU A 54 20.85 24.73 -6.19
C LEU A 54 20.77 23.76 -5.00
N GLU A 55 21.63 23.94 -3.98
CA GLU A 55 21.62 23.11 -2.77
C GLU A 55 20.28 23.21 -2.01
N ALA A 56 19.76 24.42 -1.83
CA ALA A 56 18.46 24.63 -1.18
C ALA A 56 17.30 23.98 -1.98
N PHE A 57 17.35 24.08 -3.30
CA PHE A 57 16.38 23.46 -4.19
C PHE A 57 16.46 21.92 -4.14
N GLN A 58 17.65 21.34 -4.28
CA GLN A 58 17.90 19.90 -4.15
C GLN A 58 17.43 19.35 -2.79
N SER A 59 17.71 20.07 -1.71
CA SER A 59 17.24 19.71 -0.36
C SER A 59 15.71 19.70 -0.27
N THR A 60 15.05 20.68 -0.87
CA THR A 60 13.58 20.76 -0.90
C THR A 60 12.99 19.60 -1.69
N VAL A 61 13.51 19.34 -2.89
CA VAL A 61 13.08 18.23 -3.75
C VAL A 61 13.26 16.88 -3.06
N THR A 62 14.41 16.68 -2.41
CA THR A 62 14.72 15.47 -1.64
C THR A 62 13.71 15.27 -0.51
N SER A 63 13.36 16.35 0.20
CA SER A 63 12.37 16.30 1.28
C SER A 63 10.98 15.94 0.77
N VAL A 64 10.54 16.54 -0.35
CA VAL A 64 9.24 16.21 -0.99
C VAL A 64 9.20 14.74 -1.39
N CYS A 65 10.25 14.25 -2.05
CA CYS A 65 10.33 12.84 -2.45
C CYS A 65 10.30 11.90 -1.25
N ALA A 66 11.01 12.23 -0.17
CA ALA A 66 11.02 11.43 1.04
C ALA A 66 9.61 11.34 1.68
N GLU A 67 8.81 12.41 1.64
CA GLU A 67 7.43 12.38 2.14
C GLU A 67 6.51 11.54 1.23
N LEU A 68 6.69 11.59 -0.09
CA LEU A 68 5.95 10.72 -1.02
C LEU A 68 6.31 9.24 -0.80
N ASP A 69 7.59 8.94 -0.61
CA ASP A 69 8.06 7.58 -0.32
C ASP A 69 7.48 7.06 1.01
N LYS A 70 7.45 7.89 2.07
CA LYS A 70 6.79 7.55 3.34
C LYS A 70 5.29 7.32 3.19
N ALA A 71 4.60 8.15 2.39
CA ALA A 71 3.18 7.96 2.13
C ALA A 71 2.93 6.63 1.43
N ASN A 72 3.75 6.28 0.44
CA ASN A 72 3.70 4.99 -0.25
C ASN A 72 3.88 3.81 0.71
N GLU A 73 4.88 3.85 1.59
CA GLU A 73 5.08 2.79 2.58
C GLU A 73 3.87 2.61 3.49
N ARG A 74 3.27 3.69 3.99
CA ARG A 74 2.05 3.60 4.81
C ARG A 74 0.86 2.98 4.07
N VAL A 75 0.71 3.27 2.77
CA VAL A 75 -0.35 2.66 1.96
C VAL A 75 -0.06 1.17 1.73
N LYS A 76 1.20 0.78 1.48
CA LYS A 76 1.61 -0.63 1.37
C LYS A 76 1.36 -1.39 2.68
N ASP A 77 1.70 -0.82 3.82
CA ASP A 77 1.44 -1.40 5.14
C ASP A 77 -0.06 -1.61 5.35
N THR A 78 -0.88 -0.65 4.93
CA THR A 78 -2.34 -0.77 4.99
C THR A 78 -2.85 -1.92 4.12
N VAL A 79 -2.37 -2.05 2.89
CA VAL A 79 -2.71 -3.19 2.00
C VAL A 79 -2.32 -4.52 2.65
N HIS A 80 -1.13 -4.58 3.24
CA HIS A 80 -0.64 -5.79 3.90
C HIS A 80 -1.51 -6.19 5.09
N ALA A 81 -1.81 -5.23 5.98
CA ALA A 81 -2.69 -5.45 7.13
C ALA A 81 -4.09 -5.94 6.71
N VAL A 82 -4.64 -5.39 5.63
CA VAL A 82 -5.93 -5.87 5.09
C VAL A 82 -5.83 -7.31 4.59
N ILE A 83 -4.75 -7.67 3.88
CA ILE A 83 -4.53 -9.04 3.41
C ILE A 83 -4.40 -10.01 4.59
N GLU A 84 -3.69 -9.62 5.65
CA GLU A 84 -3.56 -10.42 6.88
C GLU A 84 -4.91 -10.67 7.55
N VAL A 85 -5.75 -9.63 7.70
CA VAL A 85 -7.11 -9.77 8.26
C VAL A 85 -7.96 -10.73 7.43
N LEU A 86 -7.91 -10.62 6.10
CA LEU A 86 -8.63 -11.52 5.20
C LEU A 86 -8.13 -12.98 5.32
N GLY A 87 -6.82 -13.16 5.45
CA GLY A 87 -6.19 -14.47 5.67
C GLY A 87 -6.60 -15.10 6.99
N ALA A 88 -6.56 -14.33 8.08
CA ALA A 88 -6.95 -14.78 9.41
C ALA A 88 -8.43 -15.19 9.46
N TYR A 89 -9.32 -14.41 8.86
CA TYR A 89 -10.74 -14.76 8.78
C TYR A 89 -10.96 -16.09 8.06
N ARG A 90 -10.36 -16.27 6.87
CA ARG A 90 -10.48 -17.53 6.10
C ARG A 90 -9.94 -18.74 6.86
N ALA A 91 -8.88 -18.56 7.66
CA ALA A 91 -8.33 -19.62 8.48
C ALA A 91 -9.31 -20.05 9.58
N VAL A 92 -9.97 -19.09 10.25
CA VAL A 92 -11.00 -19.37 11.26
C VAL A 92 -12.24 -20.00 10.63
N ASP A 93 -12.74 -19.44 9.53
CA ASP A 93 -13.92 -19.95 8.84
C ASP A 93 -13.69 -21.38 8.30
N GLY A 94 -12.54 -21.62 7.67
CA GLY A 94 -12.14 -22.96 7.22
C GLY A 94 -11.88 -23.95 8.36
N ALA A 95 -11.47 -23.49 9.55
CA ALA A 95 -11.38 -24.33 10.74
C ALA A 95 -12.77 -24.69 11.30
N ASN A 96 -13.69 -23.73 11.35
CA ASN A 96 -15.07 -23.95 11.77
C ASN A 96 -15.80 -24.92 10.82
N ALA A 97 -15.63 -24.78 9.51
CA ALA A 97 -16.22 -25.68 8.51
C ALA A 97 -15.69 -27.13 8.65
N ARG A 98 -14.40 -27.32 8.96
CA ARG A 98 -13.81 -28.65 9.20
C ARG A 98 -14.23 -29.28 10.52
N SER A 99 -14.51 -28.47 11.55
CA SER A 99 -14.96 -28.99 12.85
C SER A 99 -16.39 -29.52 12.82
N ILE A 100 -17.25 -29.05 11.91
CA ILE A 100 -18.66 -29.48 11.82
C ILE A 100 -18.79 -30.84 11.11
N THR A 101 -17.93 -31.13 10.12
CA THR A 101 -17.95 -32.41 9.39
C THR A 101 -17.35 -33.59 10.16
N ALA A 102 -16.54 -33.32 11.19
CA ALA A 102 -15.93 -34.37 12.02
C ALA A 102 -16.88 -34.94 13.09
N THR A 103 -17.97 -34.25 13.44
CA THR A 103 -18.91 -34.65 14.51
C THR A 103 -20.16 -35.37 14.00
N THR A 104 -20.37 -35.46 12.69
CA THR A 104 -21.48 -36.21 12.09
C THR A 104 -21.02 -37.58 11.56
N SER A 105 -20.52 -38.44 12.44
CA SER A 105 -20.63 -39.89 12.19
C SER A 105 -22.11 -40.26 12.34
N PRO A 106 -22.71 -41.06 11.42
CA PRO A 106 -24.05 -41.56 11.65
C PRO A 106 -24.01 -42.39 12.93
N VAL A 107 -24.85 -42.02 13.90
CA VAL A 107 -25.23 -42.96 14.95
C VAL A 107 -25.83 -44.14 14.21
N GLY A 108 -25.12 -45.26 14.20
CA GLY A 108 -25.64 -46.50 13.63
C GLY A 108 -26.93 -46.86 14.34
N GLU A 109 -27.98 -47.10 13.56
CA GLU A 109 -28.98 -48.10 13.91
C GLU A 109 -28.47 -49.48 13.47
#